data_AF-W8EZS7-F1
#
_entry.id   AF-W8EZS7-F1
#
_cell.length_a   1.000
_cell.length_b   1.000
_cell.length_c   1.000
_cell.angle_alpha   90.00
_cell.angle_beta   90.00
_cell.angle_gamma   90.00
#
_symmetry.space_group_name_H-M   'P 1'
#
loop_
_entity.id
_entity.type
_entity.pdbx_description
1 polymer ?
#
loop_
_entity_poly.entity_id
_entity_poly.type
_entity_poly.pdbx_seq_one_letter_code
_entity_poly.pdbx_strand_id
1 'polypeptide(L)'
;MTLSRRVASLLTGLLLLAAGVHAQTPLGQPTLEERKVQIWCATAKFVYEDTGHPELKSQLKCGGPLKDFAGSIKADEQRVYSALYQPLEVQGVMYKGLGSDNSRLQTLVREIINRLRTSPARKGNAARLAGVTKLETALKNYLDQGTPIGDLSAAEAAAETETVDTTATTDEATAAAPGDAGLDEAGVATPTPAAASGAGESLMNKFFGPLGLILALLSLVLYALMRKSLGEFQKELSARIDKRRDEILALQTTPGSSGKPAELFSPAQLRELEQLIQQRVEQELQKRQAAPKTNVAAAAPAAPAPQPVVPAPAPQSAAPTPAPVAPPVPVAAPTPAPVPPSAAPAAPVSSPAAPQEEFDNLVPPVQLPTAPAAAPAVSAADLPRTRYVKVPVNGVFNEYDFSDEPQHDSIYEIHLDPQWPELATFSVTQNPAVHAYAIQSAQYSLREACKYQQPAGPVTRIVTEEEGVLRKAAGAWQIEQKAAIRFE
;
A
#
# COMPACT_ATOMS: atom_id res chain seq x y z
N MET A 1 -25.36 -42.67 24.29
CA MET A 1 -24.43 -41.51 24.40
C MET A 1 -24.28 -40.80 23.06
N THR A 2 -25.31 -40.07 22.59
CA THR A 2 -25.35 -39.55 21.20
C THR A 2 -25.49 -38.03 21.07
N LEU A 3 -25.90 -37.32 22.14
CA LEU A 3 -26.14 -35.87 22.11
C LEU A 3 -24.85 -35.02 21.95
N SER A 4 -23.72 -35.47 22.52
CA SER A 4 -22.46 -34.72 22.56
C SER A 4 -21.92 -34.30 21.17
N ARG A 5 -22.00 -35.18 20.16
CA ARG A 5 -21.41 -34.92 18.83
C ARG A 5 -22.09 -33.78 18.05
N ARG A 6 -23.38 -33.51 18.29
CA ARG A 6 -24.10 -32.41 17.60
C ARG A 6 -23.75 -31.03 18.17
N VAL A 7 -23.51 -30.93 19.48
CA VAL A 7 -23.11 -29.68 20.13
C VAL A 7 -21.72 -29.24 19.67
N ALA A 8 -20.77 -30.18 19.58
CA ALA A 8 -19.41 -29.90 19.12
C ALA A 8 -19.39 -29.26 17.72
N SER A 9 -20.12 -29.82 16.76
CA SER A 9 -20.15 -29.32 15.38
C SER A 9 -20.79 -27.93 15.22
N LEU A 10 -21.72 -27.56 16.10
CA LEU A 10 -22.29 -26.20 16.13
C LEU A 10 -21.28 -25.18 16.66
N LEU A 11 -20.48 -25.54 17.66
CA LEU A 11 -19.44 -24.67 18.22
C LEU A 11 -18.35 -24.34 17.19
N THR A 12 -17.89 -25.34 16.41
CA THR A 12 -16.87 -25.11 15.36
C THR A 12 -17.39 -24.24 14.22
N GLY A 13 -18.66 -24.41 13.83
CA GLY A 13 -19.29 -23.55 12.81
C GLY A 13 -19.39 -22.08 13.26
N LEU A 14 -19.73 -21.85 14.52
CA LEU A 14 -19.82 -20.50 15.09
C LEU A 14 -18.42 -19.82 15.16
N LEU A 15 -17.37 -20.58 15.50
CA LEU A 15 -16.00 -20.08 15.54
C LEU A 15 -15.43 -19.74 14.15
N LEU A 16 -15.79 -20.49 13.10
CA LEU A 16 -15.37 -20.20 11.73
C LEU A 16 -16.00 -18.91 11.16
N LEU A 17 -17.24 -18.59 11.56
CA LEU A 17 -17.89 -17.32 11.22
C LEU A 17 -17.24 -16.09 11.91
N ALA A 18 -16.59 -16.28 13.06
CA ALA A 18 -15.90 -15.20 13.78
C ALA A 18 -14.53 -14.82 13.19
N ALA A 19 -13.96 -15.62 12.28
CA ALA A 19 -12.67 -15.34 11.65
C ALA A 19 -12.71 -14.21 10.60
N GLY A 20 -13.91 -13.82 10.14
CA GLY A 20 -14.11 -12.79 9.13
C GLY A 20 -14.09 -11.34 9.64
N VAL A 21 -13.83 -11.11 10.94
CA VAL A 21 -13.84 -9.78 11.56
C VAL A 21 -12.67 -8.94 11.04
N HIS A 22 -12.93 -8.24 9.94
CA HIS A 22 -12.21 -7.02 9.59
C HIS A 22 -12.35 -6.07 10.80
N ALA A 23 -11.23 -5.63 11.37
CA ALA A 23 -11.25 -4.86 12.61
C ALA A 23 -12.08 -3.59 12.42
N GLN A 24 -13.28 -3.57 13.03
CA GLN A 24 -14.15 -2.40 12.99
C GLN A 24 -13.44 -1.26 13.72
N THR A 25 -12.91 -0.31 12.95
CA THR A 25 -12.39 0.95 13.49
C THR A 25 -13.49 1.59 14.33
N PRO A 26 -13.19 2.07 15.56
CA PRO A 26 -14.21 2.59 16.46
C PRO A 26 -15.00 3.70 15.75
N LEU A 27 -16.34 3.61 15.80
CA LEU A 27 -17.23 4.44 14.98
C LEU A 27 -16.87 5.93 15.09
N GLY A 28 -16.60 6.56 13.95
CA GLY A 28 -16.21 7.96 13.85
C GLY A 28 -14.70 8.23 13.74
N GLN A 29 -13.83 7.23 13.88
CA GLN A 29 -12.42 7.37 13.48
C GLN A 29 -12.25 7.10 11.98
N PRO A 30 -11.75 8.05 11.17
CA PRO A 30 -11.54 7.82 9.74
C PRO A 30 -10.47 6.75 9.52
N THR A 31 -10.68 5.92 8.49
CA THR A 31 -9.85 4.74 8.20
C THR A 31 -8.45 5.13 7.67
N LEU A 32 -7.50 4.17 7.63
CA LEU A 32 -6.19 4.42 7.03
C LEU A 32 -6.31 4.88 5.56
N GLU A 33 -7.15 4.24 4.76
CA GLU A 33 -7.33 4.63 3.35
C GLU A 33 -8.00 6.00 3.20
N GLU A 34 -9.01 6.29 4.00
CA GLU A 34 -9.67 7.61 4.04
C GLU A 34 -8.68 8.73 4.39
N ARG A 35 -7.82 8.50 5.40
CA ARG A 35 -6.73 9.44 5.74
C ARG A 35 -5.72 9.59 4.60
N LYS A 36 -5.36 8.51 3.90
CA LYS A 36 -4.53 8.59 2.69
C LYS A 36 -5.21 9.43 1.61
N VAL A 37 -6.50 9.22 1.35
CA VAL A 37 -7.26 9.97 0.33
C VAL A 37 -7.31 11.46 0.66
N GLN A 38 -7.49 11.85 1.92
CA GLN A 38 -7.44 13.28 2.30
C GLN A 38 -6.06 13.91 2.08
N ILE A 39 -4.98 13.22 2.48
CA ILE A 39 -3.59 13.64 2.23
C ILE A 39 -3.32 13.79 0.72
N TRP A 40 -3.74 12.81 -0.07
CA TRP A 40 -3.55 12.79 -1.52
C TRP A 40 -4.42 13.83 -2.24
N CYS A 41 -5.65 14.07 -1.77
CA CYS A 41 -6.54 15.13 -2.26
C CYS A 41 -5.91 16.51 -2.09
N ALA A 42 -5.47 16.84 -0.86
CA ALA A 42 -4.80 18.10 -0.57
C ALA A 42 -3.51 18.28 -1.38
N THR A 43 -2.73 17.19 -1.53
CA THR A 43 -1.51 17.17 -2.35
C THR A 43 -1.81 17.40 -3.83
N ALA A 44 -2.83 16.77 -4.39
CA ALA A 44 -3.23 16.95 -5.79
C ALA A 44 -3.77 18.36 -6.05
N LYS A 45 -4.69 18.85 -5.20
CA LYS A 45 -5.18 20.24 -5.22
C LYS A 45 -4.02 21.24 -5.22
N PHE A 46 -3.07 21.09 -4.30
CA PHE A 46 -1.89 21.95 -4.21
C PHE A 46 -1.05 21.92 -5.49
N VAL A 47 -0.75 20.73 -6.03
CA VAL A 47 0.05 20.63 -7.27
C VAL A 47 -0.70 21.24 -8.45
N TYR A 48 -2.03 21.09 -8.53
CA TYR A 48 -2.86 21.67 -9.58
C TYR A 48 -2.90 23.21 -9.53
N GLU A 49 -2.97 23.82 -8.33
CA GLU A 49 -2.76 25.27 -8.17
C GLU A 49 -1.37 25.68 -8.66
N ASP A 50 -0.35 24.97 -8.18
CA ASP A 50 1.07 25.24 -8.40
C ASP A 50 1.53 24.96 -9.84
N THR A 51 0.75 24.25 -10.66
CA THR A 51 0.92 24.11 -12.11
C THR A 51 0.02 25.02 -12.95
N GLY A 52 -0.91 25.77 -12.34
CA GLY A 52 -1.81 26.69 -13.05
C GLY A 52 -3.07 26.04 -13.63
N HIS A 53 -3.49 24.88 -13.09
CA HIS A 53 -4.65 24.09 -13.53
C HIS A 53 -5.75 23.95 -12.43
N PRO A 54 -6.29 25.05 -11.88
CA PRO A 54 -7.29 25.00 -10.81
C PRO A 54 -8.62 24.33 -11.20
N GLU A 55 -8.96 24.27 -12.49
CA GLU A 55 -10.18 23.65 -13.02
C GLU A 55 -10.29 22.17 -12.64
N LEU A 56 -9.16 21.48 -12.58
CA LEU A 56 -9.06 20.04 -12.35
C LEU A 56 -9.33 19.64 -10.89
N LYS A 57 -9.22 20.60 -9.95
CA LYS A 57 -9.62 20.40 -8.54
C LYS A 57 -11.04 19.82 -8.42
N SER A 58 -11.94 20.26 -9.30
CA SER A 58 -13.35 19.87 -9.32
C SER A 58 -13.58 18.41 -9.73
N GLN A 59 -12.60 17.79 -10.38
CA GLN A 59 -12.67 16.42 -10.92
C GLN A 59 -12.11 15.37 -9.93
N LEU A 60 -11.40 15.81 -8.88
CA LEU A 60 -10.77 14.94 -7.89
C LEU A 60 -11.80 14.23 -6.99
N LYS A 61 -11.80 12.90 -6.99
CA LYS A 61 -12.73 12.08 -6.20
C LYS A 61 -12.29 11.92 -4.74
N CYS A 62 -12.17 13.04 -4.02
CA CYS A 62 -11.65 13.09 -2.65
C CYS A 62 -12.54 12.46 -1.56
N GLY A 63 -13.79 12.11 -1.86
CA GLY A 63 -14.70 11.40 -0.95
C GLY A 63 -14.84 9.89 -1.23
N GLY A 64 -14.09 9.35 -2.19
CA GLY A 64 -14.14 7.94 -2.58
C GLY A 64 -13.04 7.08 -1.95
N PRO A 65 -13.04 5.76 -2.22
CA PRO A 65 -11.91 4.89 -1.89
C PRO A 65 -10.65 5.31 -2.66
N LEU A 66 -9.48 4.89 -2.19
CA LEU A 66 -8.19 5.29 -2.76
C LEU A 66 -8.05 4.96 -4.26
N LYS A 67 -8.72 3.89 -4.71
CA LYS A 67 -8.82 3.50 -6.13
C LYS A 67 -9.58 4.50 -7.00
N ASP A 68 -10.63 5.15 -6.48
CA ASP A 68 -11.44 6.11 -7.22
C ASP A 68 -10.74 7.46 -7.32
N PHE A 69 -10.07 7.88 -6.24
CA PHE A 69 -9.14 9.02 -6.28
C PHE A 69 -8.03 8.77 -7.33
N ALA A 70 -7.38 7.61 -7.28
CA ALA A 70 -6.35 7.22 -8.26
C ALA A 70 -6.90 7.16 -9.71
N GLY A 71 -8.20 6.86 -9.88
CA GLY A 71 -8.90 6.98 -11.17
C GLY A 71 -9.03 8.43 -11.64
N SER A 72 -9.42 9.37 -10.76
CA SER A 72 -9.56 10.78 -11.13
C SER A 72 -8.25 11.43 -11.58
N ILE A 73 -7.11 11.14 -10.93
CA ILE A 73 -5.79 11.67 -11.35
C ILE A 73 -5.16 10.94 -12.54
N LYS A 74 -5.75 9.82 -13.01
CA LYS A 74 -5.28 9.08 -14.20
C LYS A 74 -5.86 9.60 -15.51
N ALA A 75 -7.12 10.05 -15.51
CA ALA A 75 -7.82 10.54 -16.69
C ALA A 75 -7.25 11.87 -17.25
N ASP A 76 -6.27 12.42 -16.53
CA ASP A 76 -5.72 13.78 -16.63
C ASP A 76 -4.27 13.74 -17.19
N GLU A 77 -3.73 12.55 -17.50
CA GLU A 77 -2.34 12.28 -17.96
C GLU A 77 -1.20 12.82 -17.05
N GLN A 78 -1.52 13.23 -15.82
CA GLN A 78 -0.65 14.17 -15.11
C GLN A 78 0.61 13.62 -14.46
N ARG A 79 1.56 14.55 -14.32
CA ARG A 79 2.74 14.47 -13.45
C ARG A 79 2.40 14.14 -11.99
N VAL A 80 1.19 14.46 -11.51
CA VAL A 80 0.73 14.08 -10.17
C VAL A 80 0.62 12.55 -10.04
N TYR A 81 0.00 11.87 -11.01
CA TYR A 81 -0.08 10.42 -10.97
C TYR A 81 1.30 9.77 -11.15
N SER A 82 2.05 10.17 -12.18
CA SER A 82 3.29 9.50 -12.58
C SER A 82 4.52 9.81 -11.70
N ALA A 83 4.71 11.06 -11.24
CA ALA A 83 5.91 11.47 -10.51
C ALA A 83 5.75 11.48 -8.97
N LEU A 84 4.51 11.50 -8.45
CA LEU A 84 4.20 11.50 -7.03
C LEU A 84 3.43 10.25 -6.59
N TYR A 85 2.23 10.02 -7.14
CA TYR A 85 1.33 8.95 -6.63
C TYR A 85 1.87 7.54 -6.87
N GLN A 86 2.16 7.20 -8.13
CA GLN A 86 2.64 5.88 -8.53
C GLN A 86 3.91 5.42 -7.78
N PRO A 87 4.99 6.22 -7.68
CA PRO A 87 6.20 5.77 -6.98
C PRO A 87 6.07 5.73 -5.45
N LEU A 88 5.00 6.25 -4.84
CA LEU A 88 4.78 6.19 -3.39
C LEU A 88 3.76 5.10 -3.00
N GLU A 89 2.55 5.14 -3.56
CA GLU A 89 1.52 4.15 -3.22
C GLU A 89 1.71 2.80 -3.94
N VAL A 90 1.93 2.82 -5.26
CA VAL A 90 1.89 1.59 -6.07
C VAL A 90 3.12 0.70 -5.84
N GLN A 91 4.29 1.30 -5.56
CA GLN A 91 5.49 0.54 -5.20
C GLN A 91 5.44 -0.05 -3.78
N GLY A 92 4.63 0.51 -2.87
CA GLY A 92 4.36 -0.02 -1.52
C GLY A 92 5.54 -0.13 -0.54
N VAL A 93 6.79 -0.07 -1.01
CA VAL A 93 8.02 -0.30 -0.23
C VAL A 93 8.14 0.60 0.99
N MET A 94 7.67 1.85 0.91
CA MET A 94 7.67 2.82 2.01
C MET A 94 6.84 2.41 3.24
N TYR A 95 5.98 1.39 3.12
CA TYR A 95 5.16 0.87 4.21
C TYR A 95 5.69 -0.44 4.83
N LYS A 96 6.70 -1.09 4.22
CA LYS A 96 7.29 -2.33 4.75
C LYS A 96 7.98 -2.04 6.09
N GLY A 97 7.64 -2.80 7.14
CA GLY A 97 8.16 -2.63 8.50
C GLY A 97 7.47 -1.58 9.38
N LEU A 98 6.55 -0.77 8.84
CA LEU A 98 5.82 0.23 9.63
C LEU A 98 4.61 -0.39 10.34
N GLY A 99 4.73 -0.51 11.68
CA GLY A 99 3.79 -1.23 12.54
C GLY A 99 2.56 -0.43 13.02
N SER A 100 2.46 0.88 12.72
CA SER A 100 1.29 1.69 13.08
C SER A 100 0.83 2.59 11.94
N ASP A 101 -0.48 2.82 11.83
CA ASP A 101 -1.06 3.61 10.74
C ASP A 101 -0.61 5.07 10.77
N ASN A 102 -0.39 5.66 11.95
CA ASN A 102 0.18 6.99 12.05
C ASN A 102 1.63 7.02 11.50
N SER A 103 2.47 6.03 11.81
CA SER A 103 3.84 5.96 11.25
C SER A 103 3.87 5.82 9.72
N ARG A 104 2.87 5.15 9.14
CA ARG A 104 2.65 5.03 7.68
C ARG A 104 2.26 6.38 7.08
N LEU A 105 1.30 7.08 7.68
CA LEU A 105 0.82 8.37 7.21
C LEU A 105 1.89 9.49 7.37
N GLN A 106 2.63 9.51 8.48
CA GLN A 106 3.79 10.41 8.66
C GLN A 106 4.87 10.16 7.61
N THR A 107 5.10 8.89 7.23
CA THR A 107 6.05 8.54 6.16
C THR A 107 5.53 8.97 4.78
N LEU A 108 4.23 8.84 4.52
CA LEU A 108 3.59 9.35 3.31
C LEU A 108 3.75 10.88 3.18
N VAL A 109 3.39 11.64 4.21
CA VAL A 109 3.54 13.11 4.23
C VAL A 109 5.01 13.51 4.02
N ARG A 110 5.94 12.84 4.71
CA ARG A 110 7.38 13.08 4.58
C ARG A 110 7.87 12.86 3.14
N GLU A 111 7.52 11.76 2.49
CA GLU A 111 7.97 11.49 1.11
C GLU A 111 7.28 12.38 0.07
N ILE A 112 6.01 12.75 0.27
CA ILE A 112 5.33 13.75 -0.56
C ILE A 112 6.08 15.10 -0.49
N ILE A 113 6.32 15.63 0.71
CA ILE A 113 7.01 16.92 0.89
C ILE A 113 8.46 16.84 0.38
N ASN A 114 9.16 15.72 0.56
CA ASN A 114 10.49 15.49 0.01
C ASN A 114 10.49 15.56 -1.53
N ARG A 115 9.58 14.85 -2.21
CA ARG A 115 9.42 14.91 -3.68
C ARG A 115 8.98 16.29 -4.18
N LEU A 116 8.13 16.99 -3.43
CA LEU A 116 7.69 18.34 -3.79
C LEU A 116 8.84 19.36 -3.69
N ARG A 117 9.65 19.32 -2.61
CA ARG A 117 10.83 20.19 -2.42
C ARG A 117 11.98 19.91 -3.38
N THR A 118 12.22 18.64 -3.70
CA THR A 118 13.28 18.24 -4.65
C THR A 118 12.92 18.49 -6.12
N SER A 119 11.64 18.75 -6.43
CA SER A 119 11.17 19.05 -7.78
C SER A 119 11.87 20.29 -8.38
N PRO A 120 12.51 20.18 -9.57
CA PRO A 120 13.21 21.31 -10.20
C PRO A 120 12.35 22.55 -10.40
N ALA A 121 11.06 22.37 -10.70
CA ALA A 121 10.09 23.46 -10.90
C ALA A 121 9.81 24.30 -9.63
N ARG A 122 10.12 23.76 -8.43
CA ARG A 122 9.94 24.46 -7.14
C ARG A 122 11.26 24.91 -6.54
N LYS A 123 12.34 24.13 -6.71
CA LYS A 123 13.68 24.44 -6.16
C LYS A 123 14.20 25.84 -6.52
N GLY A 124 13.83 26.37 -7.69
CA GLY A 124 14.19 27.73 -8.15
C GLY A 124 13.20 28.85 -7.79
N ASN A 125 12.12 28.58 -7.03
CA ASN A 125 11.07 29.56 -6.75
C ASN A 125 10.68 29.55 -5.26
N ALA A 126 11.02 30.63 -4.55
CA ALA A 126 10.79 30.78 -3.12
C ALA A 126 9.31 30.74 -2.73
N ALA A 127 8.41 31.34 -3.52
CA ALA A 127 6.97 31.34 -3.25
C ALA A 127 6.37 29.93 -3.36
N ARG A 128 6.81 29.13 -4.34
CA ARG A 128 6.42 27.72 -4.47
C ARG A 128 6.93 26.87 -3.30
N LEU A 129 8.14 27.11 -2.82
CA LEU A 129 8.69 26.44 -1.63
C LEU A 129 7.98 26.86 -0.32
N ALA A 130 7.53 28.10 -0.22
CA ALA A 130 6.65 28.54 0.86
C ALA A 130 5.30 27.80 0.79
N GLY A 131 4.70 27.66 -0.40
CA GLY A 131 3.51 26.85 -0.65
C GLY A 131 3.65 25.38 -0.20
N VAL A 132 4.76 24.72 -0.57
CA VAL A 132 5.06 23.34 -0.09
C VAL A 132 5.19 23.29 1.43
N THR A 133 5.67 24.36 2.07
CA THR A 133 5.81 24.42 3.54
C THR A 133 4.47 24.69 4.23
N LYS A 134 3.57 25.48 3.64
CA LYS A 134 2.16 25.59 4.07
C LYS A 134 1.44 24.23 3.98
N LEU A 135 1.62 23.50 2.87
CA LEU A 135 1.10 22.13 2.72
C LEU A 135 1.68 21.18 3.79
N GLU A 136 2.98 21.26 4.09
CA GLU A 136 3.59 20.43 5.16
C GLU A 136 2.93 20.69 6.52
N THR A 137 2.68 21.94 6.89
CA THR A 137 1.98 22.30 8.14
C THR A 137 0.54 21.80 8.13
N ALA A 138 -0.21 22.01 7.05
CA ALA A 138 -1.59 21.54 6.93
C ALA A 138 -1.69 19.99 7.03
N LEU A 139 -0.77 19.28 6.37
CA LEU A 139 -0.69 17.81 6.44
C LEU A 139 -0.34 17.32 7.85
N LYS A 140 0.58 17.97 8.57
CA LYS A 140 0.89 17.62 9.98
C LYS A 140 -0.29 17.87 10.90
N ASN A 141 -0.93 19.05 10.79
CA ASN A 141 -2.12 19.38 11.58
C ASN A 141 -3.25 18.34 11.36
N TYR A 142 -3.43 17.85 10.13
CA TYR A 142 -4.37 16.75 9.86
C TYR A 142 -4.01 15.44 10.57
N LEU A 143 -2.73 15.05 10.61
CA LEU A 143 -2.30 13.83 11.30
C LEU A 143 -2.43 13.94 12.84
N ASP A 144 -2.14 15.12 13.40
CA ASP A 144 -2.09 15.33 14.84
C ASP A 144 -3.47 15.67 15.45
N GLN A 145 -4.35 16.33 14.69
CA GLN A 145 -5.67 16.80 15.15
C GLN A 145 -6.85 16.06 14.50
N GLY A 146 -6.68 15.46 13.33
CA GLY A 146 -7.76 14.90 12.51
C GLY A 146 -8.58 15.94 11.72
N THR A 147 -8.32 17.24 11.92
CA THR A 147 -9.04 18.36 11.30
C THR A 147 -8.91 18.31 9.76
N PRO A 148 -10.01 18.11 8.99
CA PRO A 148 -9.94 17.88 7.55
C PRO A 148 -9.31 19.08 6.82
N ILE A 149 -8.50 18.78 5.80
CA ILE A 149 -7.68 19.77 5.11
C ILE A 149 -8.56 20.60 4.18
N GLY A 150 -8.90 21.82 4.60
CA GLY A 150 -9.54 22.82 3.75
C GLY A 150 -8.63 23.29 2.62
N ASP A 151 -9.16 24.10 1.69
CA ASP A 151 -8.34 24.71 0.66
C ASP A 151 -7.26 25.62 1.29
N LEU A 152 -6.01 25.44 0.87
CA LEU A 152 -4.83 25.99 1.55
C LEU A 152 -4.84 27.54 1.58
N SER A 153 -5.47 28.17 0.60
CA SER A 153 -5.70 29.63 0.54
C SER A 153 -6.57 30.15 1.69
N ALA A 154 -7.49 29.35 2.22
CA ALA A 154 -8.36 29.75 3.34
C ALA A 154 -7.65 29.59 4.70
N ALA A 155 -6.70 28.65 4.80
CA ALA A 155 -5.89 28.48 6.01
C ALA A 155 -4.93 29.65 6.26
N GLU A 156 -4.54 30.37 5.20
CA GLU A 156 -3.70 31.57 5.28
C GLU A 156 -4.44 32.75 5.96
N ALA A 157 -5.67 33.02 5.53
CA ALA A 157 -6.52 34.05 6.13
C ALA A 157 -6.82 33.80 7.63
N ALA A 158 -6.87 32.54 8.07
CA ALA A 158 -7.04 32.19 9.48
C ALA A 158 -5.73 32.32 10.30
N ALA A 159 -4.57 32.13 9.67
CA ALA A 159 -3.27 32.23 10.34
C ALA A 159 -2.82 33.68 10.55
N GLU A 160 -3.09 34.58 9.60
CA GLU A 160 -2.74 36.01 9.74
C GLU A 160 -3.59 36.71 10.82
N THR A 161 -4.80 36.22 11.09
CA THR A 161 -5.69 36.78 12.13
C THR A 161 -5.29 36.47 13.58
N GLU A 162 -4.39 35.52 13.85
CA GLU A 162 -3.86 35.32 15.22
C GLU A 162 -2.67 36.24 15.55
N THR A 163 -2.17 37.02 14.58
CA THR A 163 -1.07 38.00 14.78
C THR A 163 -1.57 39.45 14.93
N VAL A 164 -2.74 39.66 15.55
CA VAL A 164 -3.19 41.00 15.94
C VAL A 164 -2.43 41.47 17.18
N ASP A 165 -1.39 42.27 16.95
CA ASP A 165 -0.53 42.84 17.99
C ASP A 165 -1.35 43.67 19.00
N THR A 166 -1.42 43.18 20.24
CA THR A 166 -2.21 43.79 21.32
C THR A 166 -1.38 44.83 22.10
N THR A 167 -0.71 45.74 21.39
CA THR A 167 0.13 46.80 21.99
C THR A 167 -0.20 48.22 21.49
N ALA A 168 -1.49 48.52 21.26
CA ALA A 168 -1.97 49.84 20.86
C ALA A 168 -2.88 50.51 21.91
N THR A 169 -2.23 51.28 22.79
CA THR A 169 -2.73 52.52 23.46
C THR A 169 -4.21 52.58 23.91
N THR A 170 -4.44 52.32 25.19
CA THR A 170 -5.53 52.98 25.92
C THR A 170 -5.05 54.33 26.44
N ASP A 171 -5.54 55.44 25.88
CA ASP A 171 -5.72 56.69 26.64
C ASP A 171 -6.89 57.50 26.04
N GLU A 172 -7.59 58.27 26.88
CA GLU A 172 -8.99 58.66 26.64
C GLU A 172 -9.19 60.17 26.86
N ALA A 173 -9.31 60.95 25.77
CA ALA A 173 -9.52 62.40 25.88
C ALA A 173 -10.31 63.06 24.71
N THR A 174 -11.58 63.37 25.00
CA THR A 174 -12.22 64.67 24.67
C THR A 174 -12.84 64.93 23.27
N ALA A 175 -14.17 65.07 23.29
CA ALA A 175 -15.02 66.00 22.53
C ALA A 175 -15.48 65.73 21.06
N ALA A 176 -16.72 65.23 20.98
CA ALA A 176 -17.92 65.98 20.52
C ALA A 176 -18.27 66.16 19.02
N ALA A 177 -19.52 65.73 18.75
CA ALA A 177 -20.52 66.35 17.85
C ALA A 177 -20.48 66.01 16.33
N PRO A 178 -21.63 66.14 15.60
CA PRO A 178 -21.98 65.14 14.57
C PRO A 178 -22.44 65.67 13.18
N GLY A 179 -22.66 64.75 12.25
CA GLY A 179 -23.31 64.93 10.93
C GLY A 179 -22.72 63.98 9.86
N ASP A 180 -23.28 63.80 8.66
CA ASP A 180 -24.65 64.02 8.13
C ASP A 180 -24.75 63.35 6.73
N ALA A 181 -25.93 62.82 6.35
CA ALA A 181 -26.26 62.13 5.06
C ALA A 181 -25.36 60.94 4.62
N GLY A 182 -25.71 60.02 3.71
CA GLY A 182 -26.97 59.65 3.01
C GLY A 182 -27.05 58.10 2.89
N LEU A 183 -28.12 57.43 2.43
CA LEU A 183 -28.83 57.54 1.13
C LEU A 183 -27.87 57.31 -0.07
N ASP A 184 -28.05 56.34 -0.98
CA ASP A 184 -29.23 55.49 -1.23
C ASP A 184 -28.97 54.09 -1.85
N GLU A 185 -30.00 53.24 -1.69
CA GLU A 185 -30.55 52.20 -2.58
C GLU A 185 -29.67 51.38 -3.58
N ALA A 186 -29.63 50.05 -3.38
CA ALA A 186 -29.66 49.03 -4.45
C ALA A 186 -30.08 47.65 -3.91
N GLY A 187 -31.36 47.27 -4.01
CA GLY A 187 -31.89 46.04 -3.43
C GLY A 187 -31.81 44.80 -4.35
N VAL A 188 -31.32 43.67 -3.82
CA VAL A 188 -31.55 42.32 -4.39
C VAL A 188 -32.04 41.40 -3.28
N ALA A 189 -33.27 40.91 -3.40
CA ALA A 189 -33.93 40.12 -2.36
C ALA A 189 -33.55 38.63 -2.43
N THR A 190 -33.10 38.08 -1.29
CA THR A 190 -32.99 36.64 -1.06
C THR A 190 -33.74 36.31 0.24
N PRO A 191 -34.65 35.32 0.28
CA PRO A 191 -35.57 35.15 1.39
C PRO A 191 -34.91 34.58 2.66
N THR A 192 -34.85 35.39 3.71
CA THR A 192 -34.48 34.95 5.07
C THR A 192 -35.55 34.02 5.65
N PRO A 193 -35.22 32.81 6.13
CA PRO A 193 -36.17 31.99 6.88
C PRO A 193 -36.42 32.62 8.26
N ALA A 194 -37.69 32.90 8.58
CA ALA A 194 -38.06 33.53 9.84
C ALA A 194 -37.86 32.57 11.03
N ALA A 195 -36.80 32.79 11.81
CA ALA A 195 -36.60 32.11 13.08
C ALA A 195 -37.62 32.61 14.12
N ALA A 196 -38.61 31.77 14.43
CA ALA A 196 -39.62 32.10 15.44
C ALA A 196 -39.04 32.02 16.85
N SER A 197 -38.63 33.16 17.41
CA SER A 197 -38.16 33.30 18.80
C SER A 197 -39.30 33.15 19.82
N GLY A 198 -39.89 31.96 19.89
CA GLY A 198 -40.88 31.58 20.89
C GLY A 198 -40.24 31.38 22.26
N ALA A 199 -40.46 32.31 23.18
CA ALA A 199 -39.87 32.28 24.51
C ALA A 199 -40.39 31.09 25.34
N GLY A 200 -39.53 30.08 25.54
CA GLY A 200 -39.76 28.96 26.46
C GLY A 200 -38.45 28.60 27.15
N GLU A 201 -38.15 29.25 28.28
CA GLU A 201 -37.00 28.89 29.13
C GLU A 201 -37.22 27.50 29.77
N SER A 202 -36.90 26.45 29.02
CA SER A 202 -36.94 25.08 29.55
C SER A 202 -36.02 24.95 30.76
N LEU A 203 -36.59 24.55 31.90
CA LEU A 203 -35.87 24.36 33.17
C LEU A 203 -34.64 23.46 33.04
N MET A 204 -34.63 22.53 32.07
CA MET A 204 -33.44 21.74 31.74
C MET A 204 -32.22 22.60 31.46
N ASN A 205 -32.34 23.70 30.71
CA ASN A 205 -31.17 24.48 30.28
C ASN A 205 -30.46 25.17 31.46
N LYS A 206 -31.22 25.55 32.51
CA LYS A 206 -30.68 26.11 33.76
C LYS A 206 -29.93 25.10 34.64
N PHE A 207 -30.16 23.79 34.46
CA PHE A 207 -29.41 22.73 35.16
C PHE A 207 -28.29 22.12 34.30
N PHE A 208 -28.52 21.89 33.01
CA PHE A 208 -27.53 21.27 32.11
C PHE A 208 -26.44 22.23 31.63
N GLY A 209 -26.70 23.54 31.54
CA GLY A 209 -25.67 24.54 31.21
C GLY A 209 -24.48 24.52 32.19
N PRO A 210 -24.70 24.70 33.50
CA PRO A 210 -23.65 24.60 34.51
C PRO A 210 -22.96 23.22 34.53
N LEU A 211 -23.72 22.14 34.37
CA LEU A 211 -23.17 20.78 34.35
C LEU A 211 -22.24 20.55 33.15
N GLY A 212 -22.62 21.05 31.96
CA GLY A 212 -21.81 21.00 30.75
C GLY A 212 -20.51 21.78 30.89
N LEU A 213 -20.55 22.96 31.52
CA LEU A 213 -19.35 23.76 31.80
C LEU A 213 -18.39 23.04 32.77
N ILE A 214 -18.92 22.40 33.82
CA ILE A 214 -18.12 21.58 34.75
C ILE A 214 -17.47 20.39 34.01
N LEU A 215 -18.22 19.69 33.16
CA LEU A 215 -17.69 18.57 32.37
C LEU A 215 -16.64 19.02 31.34
N ALA A 216 -16.79 20.19 30.74
CA ALA A 216 -15.82 20.78 29.81
C ALA A 216 -14.51 21.20 30.53
N LEU A 217 -14.60 21.80 31.72
CA LEU A 217 -13.41 22.08 32.54
C LEU A 217 -12.72 20.78 32.99
N LEU A 218 -13.49 19.77 33.39
CA LEU A 218 -12.93 18.50 33.86
C LEU A 218 -12.25 17.71 32.73
N SER A 219 -12.79 17.74 31.51
CA SER A 219 -12.13 17.13 30.34
C SER A 219 -10.86 17.90 29.92
N LEU A 220 -10.86 19.24 30.01
CA LEU A 220 -9.69 20.08 29.74
C LEU A 220 -8.56 19.83 30.77
N VAL A 221 -8.91 19.65 32.05
CA VAL A 221 -7.94 19.27 33.10
C VAL A 221 -7.38 17.87 32.86
N LEU A 222 -8.22 16.88 32.49
CA LEU A 222 -7.75 15.54 32.13
C LEU A 222 -6.81 15.57 30.91
N TYR A 223 -7.13 16.36 29.88
CA TYR A 223 -6.28 16.56 28.71
C TYR A 223 -4.93 17.19 29.09
N ALA A 224 -4.92 18.22 29.96
CA ALA A 224 -3.70 18.84 30.43
C ALA A 224 -2.80 17.86 31.23
N LEU A 225 -3.40 17.02 32.10
CA LEU A 225 -2.68 15.99 32.85
C LEU A 225 -2.11 14.90 31.91
N MET A 226 -2.89 14.45 30.92
CA MET A 226 -2.45 13.48 29.92
C MET A 226 -1.32 14.03 29.03
N ARG A 227 -1.41 15.29 28.62
CA ARG A 227 -0.37 15.98 27.85
C ARG A 227 0.93 16.15 28.66
N LYS A 228 0.80 16.35 29.98
CA LYS A 228 1.96 16.41 30.89
C LYS A 228 2.65 15.04 31.04
N SER A 229 1.91 13.96 31.28
CA SER A 229 2.49 12.62 31.41
C SER A 229 3.12 12.11 30.11
N LEU A 230 2.53 12.44 28.95
CA LEU A 230 3.14 12.20 27.64
C LEU A 230 4.47 12.96 27.47
N GLY A 231 4.54 14.23 27.91
CA GLY A 231 5.77 15.02 27.89
C GLY A 231 6.87 14.49 28.81
N GLU A 232 6.51 13.92 29.96
CA GLU A 232 7.46 13.26 30.87
C GLU A 232 7.98 11.94 30.27
N PHE A 233 7.10 11.13 29.67
CA PHE A 233 7.50 9.89 28.99
C PHE A 233 8.37 10.14 27.74
N GLN A 234 8.08 11.21 26.97
CA GLN A 234 8.91 11.64 25.85
C GLN A 234 10.32 12.07 26.29
N LYS A 235 10.44 12.81 27.41
CA LYS A 235 11.74 13.18 27.99
C LYS A 235 12.54 11.98 28.48
N GLU A 236 11.89 10.97 29.06
CA GLU A 236 12.60 9.75 29.44
C GLU A 236 13.06 8.94 28.22
N LEU A 237 12.23 8.85 27.17
CA LEU A 237 12.62 8.22 25.92
C LEU A 237 13.79 8.95 25.23
N SER A 238 13.80 10.28 25.18
CA SER A 238 14.92 11.03 24.60
C SER A 238 16.20 10.82 25.43
N ALA A 239 16.14 10.97 26.76
CA ALA A 239 17.30 10.74 27.63
C ALA A 239 17.86 9.31 27.52
N ARG A 240 17.01 8.29 27.30
CA ARG A 240 17.43 6.92 27.01
C ARG A 240 18.08 6.76 25.63
N ILE A 241 17.65 7.52 24.62
CA ILE A 241 18.23 7.53 23.26
C ILE A 241 19.57 8.28 23.25
N ASP A 242 19.65 9.43 23.90
CA ASP A 242 20.87 10.23 23.98
C ASP A 242 21.96 9.47 24.75
N LYS A 243 21.61 8.82 25.87
CA LYS A 243 22.54 7.90 26.56
C LYS A 243 23.05 6.76 25.65
N ARG A 244 22.19 6.14 24.84
CA ARG A 244 22.61 5.10 23.86
C ARG A 244 23.55 5.69 22.81
N ARG A 245 23.33 6.94 22.40
CA ARG A 245 24.17 7.65 21.43
C ARG A 245 25.55 7.96 22.02
N ASP A 246 25.61 8.40 23.26
CA ASP A 246 26.86 8.65 23.99
C ASP A 246 27.63 7.34 24.25
N GLU A 247 26.94 6.25 24.58
CA GLU A 247 27.53 4.91 24.65
C GLU A 247 28.17 4.49 23.31
N ILE A 248 27.49 4.73 22.18
CA ILE A 248 28.03 4.45 20.83
C ILE A 248 29.22 5.36 20.49
N LEU A 249 29.16 6.66 20.83
CA LEU A 249 30.24 7.61 20.58
C LEU A 249 31.48 7.34 21.45
N ALA A 250 31.31 6.90 22.70
CA ALA A 250 32.41 6.46 23.56
C ALA A 250 33.11 5.21 23.02
N LEU A 251 32.33 4.24 22.50
CA LEU A 251 32.87 3.07 21.82
C LEU A 251 33.61 3.44 20.51
N GLN A 252 33.12 4.43 19.75
CA GLN A 252 33.80 4.92 18.53
C GLN A 252 35.06 5.75 18.80
N THR A 253 35.14 6.44 19.94
CA THR A 253 36.28 7.31 20.31
C THR A 253 37.37 6.59 21.11
N THR A 254 37.23 5.28 21.34
CA THR A 254 38.29 4.46 21.94
C THR A 254 39.50 4.38 20.99
N PRO A 255 40.69 4.89 21.38
CA PRO A 255 41.81 5.09 20.45
C PRO A 255 42.45 3.77 20.05
N GLY A 256 42.13 3.30 18.84
CA GLY A 256 42.64 2.05 18.27
C GLY A 256 41.86 1.53 17.05
N SER A 257 40.59 1.92 16.91
CA SER A 257 39.72 1.45 15.81
C SER A 257 39.49 2.51 14.73
N SER A 258 40.56 2.86 14.01
CA SER A 258 40.56 3.94 13.00
C SER A 258 41.08 3.49 11.63
N GLY A 259 40.33 2.66 10.90
CA GLY A 259 40.72 2.30 9.53
C GLY A 259 39.80 1.32 8.80
N LYS A 260 39.11 1.82 7.77
CA LYS A 260 38.30 1.10 6.75
C LYS A 260 37.04 0.36 7.23
N PRO A 261 35.88 0.55 6.57
CA PRO A 261 34.79 -0.43 6.61
C PRO A 261 35.13 -1.63 5.71
N ALA A 262 34.56 -2.80 6.07
CA ALA A 262 34.52 -4.01 5.25
C ALA A 262 35.88 -4.62 4.81
N GLU A 263 36.70 -5.04 5.77
CA GLU A 263 37.39 -6.34 5.63
C GLU A 263 37.70 -6.97 7.00
N LEU A 264 37.65 -8.31 7.07
CA LEU A 264 38.25 -9.17 8.10
C LEU A 264 37.99 -8.79 9.58
N PHE A 265 36.93 -9.37 10.17
CA PHE A 265 37.01 -9.77 11.58
C PHE A 265 38.24 -10.67 11.74
N SER A 266 39.08 -10.43 12.75
CA SER A 266 40.27 -11.25 12.93
C SER A 266 39.88 -12.71 13.25
N PRO A 267 40.69 -13.71 12.84
CA PRO A 267 40.42 -15.11 13.15
C PRO A 267 40.51 -15.44 14.66
N ALA A 268 40.96 -14.49 15.49
CA ALA A 268 40.81 -14.54 16.95
C ALA A 268 39.39 -14.13 17.38
N GLN A 269 38.91 -12.96 16.93
CA GLN A 269 37.56 -12.46 17.24
C GLN A 269 36.45 -13.37 16.72
N LEU A 270 36.65 -14.04 15.58
CA LEU A 270 35.69 -15.03 15.07
C LEU A 270 35.53 -16.23 16.03
N ARG A 271 36.62 -16.71 16.65
CA ARG A 271 36.57 -17.79 17.65
C ARG A 271 35.94 -17.33 18.97
N GLU A 272 36.21 -16.09 19.39
CA GLU A 272 35.59 -15.49 20.57
C GLU A 272 34.08 -15.31 20.39
N LEU A 273 33.65 -14.88 19.20
CA LEU A 273 32.25 -14.81 18.81
C LEU A 273 31.61 -16.21 18.77
N GLU A 274 32.30 -17.20 18.21
CA GLU A 274 31.84 -18.60 18.16
C GLU A 274 31.65 -19.20 19.56
N GLN A 275 32.60 -18.97 20.48
CA GLN A 275 32.46 -19.38 21.89
C GLN A 275 31.29 -18.69 22.59
N LEU A 276 31.09 -17.38 22.38
CA LEU A 276 29.94 -16.63 22.91
C LEU A 276 28.60 -17.15 22.36
N ILE A 277 28.57 -17.58 21.09
CA ILE A 277 27.38 -18.19 20.48
C ILE A 277 27.13 -19.58 21.08
N GLN A 278 28.15 -20.45 21.16
CA GLN A 278 28.04 -21.78 21.73
C GLN A 278 27.56 -21.73 23.19
N GLN A 279 28.20 -20.94 24.05
CA GLN A 279 27.81 -20.77 25.46
C GLN A 279 26.35 -20.29 25.61
N ARG A 280 25.87 -19.43 24.71
CA ARG A 280 24.49 -18.93 24.75
C ARG A 280 23.46 -19.93 24.21
N VAL A 281 23.84 -20.74 23.22
CA VAL A 281 23.02 -21.87 22.72
C VAL A 281 22.89 -22.96 23.80
N GLU A 282 23.99 -23.31 24.47
CA GLU A 282 23.98 -24.24 25.61
C GLU A 282 23.09 -23.73 26.75
N GLN A 283 23.21 -22.46 27.13
CA GLN A 283 22.41 -21.85 28.19
C GLN A 283 20.90 -21.87 27.86
N GLU A 284 20.51 -21.60 26.61
CA GLU A 284 19.09 -21.64 26.20
C GLU A 284 18.57 -23.09 26.04
N LEU A 285 19.42 -24.05 25.63
CA LEU A 285 19.11 -25.48 25.66
C LEU A 285 18.90 -25.99 27.09
N GLN A 286 19.80 -25.65 28.00
CA GLN A 286 19.75 -26.07 29.41
C GLN A 286 18.52 -25.47 30.10
N LYS A 287 18.17 -24.21 29.80
CA LYS A 287 16.92 -23.54 30.20
C LYS A 287 15.67 -24.23 29.63
N ARG A 288 15.71 -24.73 28.39
CA ARG A 288 14.62 -25.55 27.81
C ARG A 288 14.51 -26.94 28.42
N GLN A 289 15.61 -27.54 28.89
CA GLN A 289 15.60 -28.83 29.58
C GLN A 289 15.19 -28.70 31.06
N ALA A 290 15.51 -27.58 31.70
CA ALA A 290 15.12 -27.24 33.07
C ALA A 290 13.67 -26.72 33.18
N ALA A 291 13.02 -26.39 32.06
CA ALA A 291 11.59 -26.09 32.05
C ALA A 291 10.80 -27.33 32.50
N PRO A 292 9.95 -27.23 33.55
CA PRO A 292 9.33 -28.40 34.15
C PRO A 292 8.35 -29.05 33.17
N LYS A 293 8.61 -30.32 32.84
CA LYS A 293 7.69 -31.15 32.06
C LYS A 293 6.39 -31.34 32.84
N THR A 294 5.34 -30.62 32.45
CA THR A 294 4.00 -30.80 33.00
C THR A 294 3.51 -32.21 32.71
N ASN A 295 3.28 -33.00 33.77
CA ASN A 295 2.82 -34.38 33.67
C ASN A 295 1.43 -34.45 33.01
N VAL A 296 1.39 -34.79 31.73
CA VAL A 296 0.21 -35.41 31.11
C VAL A 296 0.29 -36.91 31.40
N ALA A 297 -0.61 -37.40 32.25
CA ALA A 297 -0.56 -38.77 32.76
C ALA A 297 -0.73 -39.80 31.63
N ALA A 298 -0.05 -40.94 31.75
CA ALA A 298 -0.08 -42.00 30.75
C ALA A 298 -1.47 -42.65 30.63
N ALA A 299 -1.99 -42.73 29.40
CA ALA A 299 -3.13 -43.57 29.07
C ALA A 299 -2.63 -44.95 28.61
N ALA A 300 -3.20 -46.03 29.18
CA ALA A 300 -2.82 -47.40 28.87
C ALA A 300 -3.32 -47.85 27.47
N PRO A 301 -2.64 -48.81 26.81
CA PRO A 301 -3.07 -49.31 25.50
C PRO A 301 -4.36 -50.14 25.62
N ALA A 302 -5.41 -49.73 24.90
CA ALA A 302 -6.68 -50.45 24.82
C ALA A 302 -6.67 -51.46 23.65
N ALA A 303 -7.28 -52.62 23.86
CA ALA A 303 -7.36 -53.72 22.89
C ALA A 303 -8.28 -53.37 21.69
N PRO A 304 -8.09 -54.00 20.51
CA PRO A 304 -8.90 -53.75 19.33
C PRO A 304 -10.34 -54.27 19.50
N ALA A 305 -11.32 -53.38 19.34
CA ALA A 305 -12.75 -53.70 19.29
C ALA A 305 -13.23 -53.82 17.82
N PRO A 306 -14.25 -54.64 17.53
CA PRO A 306 -14.62 -55.01 16.15
C PRO A 306 -15.28 -53.88 15.35
N GLN A 307 -15.15 -53.97 14.02
CA GLN A 307 -15.74 -53.02 13.08
C GLN A 307 -17.27 -53.13 13.03
N PRO A 308 -18.02 -52.01 13.01
CA PRO A 308 -19.46 -52.04 12.80
C PRO A 308 -19.78 -52.29 11.31
N VAL A 309 -20.57 -53.34 11.04
CA VAL A 309 -21.04 -53.64 9.68
C VAL A 309 -22.00 -52.55 9.22
N VAL A 310 -21.69 -51.91 8.09
CA VAL A 310 -22.56 -50.92 7.45
C VAL A 310 -23.64 -51.67 6.63
N PRO A 311 -24.94 -51.44 6.84
CA PRO A 311 -25.99 -52.09 6.05
C PRO A 311 -26.02 -51.55 4.61
N ALA A 312 -26.37 -52.41 3.67
CA ALA A 312 -26.45 -52.05 2.25
C ALA A 312 -27.52 -50.98 1.96
N PRO A 313 -27.28 -50.05 1.02
CA PRO A 313 -28.27 -49.06 0.63
C PRO A 313 -29.43 -49.71 -0.14
N ALA A 314 -30.66 -49.39 0.25
CA ALA A 314 -31.86 -49.79 -0.49
C ALA A 314 -31.94 -49.06 -1.86
N PRO A 315 -32.53 -49.68 -2.90
CA PRO A 315 -32.69 -49.04 -4.21
C PRO A 315 -33.57 -47.80 -4.10
N GLN A 316 -33.04 -46.64 -4.53
CA GLN A 316 -33.82 -45.41 -4.63
C GLN A 316 -34.76 -45.47 -5.84
N SER A 317 -35.99 -45.01 -5.66
CA SER A 317 -37.01 -45.00 -6.72
C SER A 317 -36.66 -43.97 -7.81
N ALA A 318 -36.94 -44.30 -9.06
CA ALA A 318 -36.62 -43.44 -10.20
C ALA A 318 -37.49 -42.16 -10.22
N ALA A 319 -36.84 -41.00 -10.23
CA ALA A 319 -37.48 -39.73 -10.59
C ALA A 319 -37.60 -39.61 -12.12
N PRO A 320 -38.66 -38.97 -12.65
CA PRO A 320 -38.92 -38.93 -14.09
C PRO A 320 -37.91 -38.05 -14.85
N THR A 321 -37.51 -38.51 -16.04
CA THR A 321 -36.62 -37.82 -16.96
C THR A 321 -37.24 -36.50 -17.46
N PRO A 322 -36.55 -35.35 -17.38
CA PRO A 322 -36.99 -34.14 -18.08
C PRO A 322 -36.87 -34.34 -19.60
N ALA A 323 -37.87 -33.87 -20.35
CA ALA A 323 -37.91 -34.00 -21.80
C ALA A 323 -36.81 -33.15 -22.49
N PRO A 324 -36.28 -33.57 -23.66
CA PRO A 324 -35.29 -32.80 -24.39
C PRO A 324 -35.87 -31.47 -24.89
N VAL A 325 -35.24 -30.36 -24.48
CA VAL A 325 -35.57 -29.02 -24.98
C VAL A 325 -35.08 -28.90 -26.43
N ALA A 326 -35.94 -28.38 -27.31
CA ALA A 326 -35.63 -28.21 -28.73
C ALA A 326 -34.48 -27.19 -28.95
N PRO A 327 -33.67 -27.35 -30.02
CA PRO A 327 -32.61 -26.40 -30.35
C PRO A 327 -33.20 -25.03 -30.72
N PRO A 328 -32.53 -23.91 -30.36
CA PRO A 328 -33.00 -22.57 -30.71
C PRO A 328 -32.93 -22.33 -32.22
N VAL A 329 -33.94 -21.66 -32.75
CA VAL A 329 -34.03 -21.26 -34.16
C VAL A 329 -32.95 -20.20 -34.46
N PRO A 330 -32.20 -20.29 -35.58
CA PRO A 330 -31.20 -19.29 -35.92
C PRO A 330 -31.87 -17.93 -36.21
N VAL A 331 -31.50 -16.91 -35.43
CA VAL A 331 -31.92 -15.52 -35.68
C VAL A 331 -31.14 -14.98 -36.88
N ALA A 332 -31.85 -14.37 -37.84
CA ALA A 332 -31.24 -13.83 -39.05
C ALA A 332 -30.27 -12.68 -38.76
N ALA A 333 -29.15 -12.64 -39.47
CA ALA A 333 -28.17 -11.56 -39.35
C ALA A 333 -28.75 -10.23 -39.89
N PRO A 334 -28.53 -9.09 -39.19
CA PRO A 334 -28.96 -7.79 -39.68
C PRO A 334 -28.15 -7.36 -40.92
N THR A 335 -28.86 -6.85 -41.93
CA THR A 335 -28.27 -6.38 -43.20
C THR A 335 -27.36 -5.17 -42.98
N PRO A 336 -26.14 -5.13 -43.54
CA PRO A 336 -25.28 -3.95 -43.47
C PRO A 336 -25.89 -2.77 -44.25
N ALA A 337 -25.87 -1.58 -43.65
CA ALA A 337 -26.33 -0.35 -44.30
C ALA A 337 -25.32 0.15 -45.35
N PRO A 338 -25.77 0.80 -46.44
CA PRO A 338 -24.89 1.30 -47.49
C PRO A 338 -24.07 2.51 -47.03
N VAL A 339 -22.77 2.50 -47.30
CA VAL A 339 -21.85 3.61 -47.01
C VAL A 339 -21.92 4.65 -48.14
N PRO A 340 -22.08 5.95 -47.86
CA PRO A 340 -22.08 6.99 -48.90
C PRO A 340 -20.66 7.20 -49.48
N PRO A 341 -20.53 7.62 -50.74
CA PRO A 341 -19.24 7.82 -51.39
C PRO A 341 -18.49 9.03 -50.81
N SER A 342 -17.23 8.83 -50.42
CA SER A 342 -16.35 9.93 -50.00
C SER A 342 -15.84 10.70 -51.21
N ALA A 343 -16.01 12.03 -51.20
CA ALA A 343 -15.57 12.91 -52.29
C ALA A 343 -14.10 13.32 -52.11
N ALA A 344 -13.33 13.31 -53.20
CA ALA A 344 -11.94 13.77 -53.21
C ALA A 344 -11.84 15.30 -53.43
N PRO A 345 -11.06 16.03 -52.61
CA PRO A 345 -10.49 17.33 -52.97
C PRO A 345 -9.12 17.16 -53.66
N ALA A 346 -8.74 18.15 -54.47
CA ALA A 346 -7.48 18.13 -55.22
C ALA A 346 -6.27 18.63 -54.40
N ALA A 347 -5.06 18.32 -54.89
CA ALA A 347 -3.85 19.08 -54.56
C ALA A 347 -3.98 20.54 -55.04
N PRO A 348 -3.14 21.48 -54.55
CA PRO A 348 -2.07 21.94 -55.46
C PRO A 348 -0.77 22.51 -54.82
N VAL A 349 0.18 22.80 -55.70
CA VAL A 349 1.38 23.70 -55.61
C VAL A 349 2.59 23.28 -54.74
N SER A 350 3.73 23.18 -55.43
CA SER A 350 5.11 23.07 -54.97
C SER A 350 5.81 24.43 -54.77
N SER A 351 6.84 24.52 -53.90
CA SER A 351 8.08 25.34 -54.05
C SER A 351 8.80 25.58 -52.70
N PRO A 352 10.09 25.97 -52.67
CA PRO A 352 11.20 25.57 -53.54
C PRO A 352 12.43 25.08 -52.72
N ALA A 353 13.52 24.73 -53.39
CA ALA A 353 14.77 24.30 -52.74
C ALA A 353 15.67 25.47 -52.29
N ALA A 354 16.57 25.19 -51.35
CA ALA A 354 17.77 25.98 -51.05
C ALA A 354 19.01 25.08 -51.18
N PRO A 355 20.16 25.58 -51.67
CA PRO A 355 21.37 24.78 -51.84
C PRO A 355 22.12 24.61 -50.50
N GLN A 356 22.80 23.47 -50.33
CA GLN A 356 23.99 23.38 -49.47
C GLN A 356 25.22 23.28 -50.38
N GLU A 357 26.30 23.94 -49.96
CA GLU A 357 27.49 24.19 -50.78
C GLU A 357 28.43 22.97 -50.86
N GLU A 358 29.20 22.95 -51.95
CA GLU A 358 30.35 22.05 -52.12
C GLU A 358 31.50 22.44 -51.18
N PHE A 359 31.78 21.58 -50.19
CA PHE A 359 33.14 21.29 -49.74
C PHE A 359 33.27 19.76 -49.76
N ASP A 360 34.15 19.13 -50.54
CA ASP A 360 35.62 19.27 -50.57
C ASP A 360 36.22 18.82 -49.20
N ASN A 361 37.07 17.80 -49.08
CA ASN A 361 37.76 17.02 -50.11
C ASN A 361 38.25 15.62 -49.63
N LEU A 362 38.71 14.79 -50.57
CA LEU A 362 39.75 13.75 -50.45
C LEU A 362 39.90 12.95 -49.12
N VAL A 363 39.24 11.79 -49.04
CA VAL A 363 39.78 10.62 -48.31
C VAL A 363 39.58 9.35 -49.16
N PRO A 364 40.63 8.58 -49.50
CA PRO A 364 40.48 7.36 -50.28
C PRO A 364 39.88 6.21 -49.43
N PRO A 365 39.00 5.36 -49.98
CA PRO A 365 38.35 4.30 -49.22
C PRO A 365 39.32 3.16 -48.88
N VAL A 366 39.65 3.02 -47.59
CA VAL A 366 40.36 1.84 -47.06
C VAL A 366 39.41 0.64 -47.08
N GLN A 367 39.75 -0.39 -47.85
CA GLN A 367 39.00 -1.64 -47.89
C GLN A 367 39.23 -2.42 -46.59
N LEU A 368 38.21 -2.51 -45.75
CA LEU A 368 38.15 -3.43 -44.60
C LEU A 368 37.65 -4.81 -45.05
N PRO A 369 38.08 -5.91 -44.39
CA PRO A 369 37.74 -7.27 -44.83
C PRO A 369 36.24 -7.56 -44.82
N THR A 370 35.77 -8.30 -45.81
CA THR A 370 34.38 -8.76 -45.94
C THR A 370 33.94 -9.53 -44.69
N ALA A 371 32.97 -8.99 -43.95
CA ALA A 371 32.33 -9.70 -42.85
C ALA A 371 31.57 -10.95 -43.37
N PRO A 372 31.58 -12.08 -42.64
CA PRO A 372 30.87 -13.28 -43.06
C PRO A 372 29.35 -13.03 -43.10
N ALA A 373 28.67 -13.75 -44.01
CA ALA A 373 27.26 -13.53 -44.30
C ALA A 373 26.38 -13.59 -43.04
N ALA A 374 25.55 -12.56 -42.85
CA ALA A 374 24.63 -12.48 -41.73
C ALA A 374 23.60 -13.64 -41.78
N ALA A 375 23.57 -14.45 -40.72
CA ALA A 375 22.45 -15.34 -40.46
C ALA A 375 21.17 -14.50 -40.26
N PRO A 376 19.98 -15.00 -40.64
CA PRO A 376 18.75 -14.24 -40.50
C PRO A 376 18.50 -13.91 -39.03
N ALA A 377 18.37 -12.61 -38.73
CA ALA A 377 18.08 -12.11 -37.40
C ALA A 377 16.65 -12.50 -37.00
N VAL A 378 16.52 -13.57 -36.21
CA VAL A 378 15.26 -13.91 -35.55
C VAL A 378 14.93 -12.80 -34.55
N SER A 379 13.75 -12.18 -34.71
CA SER A 379 13.32 -11.09 -33.83
C SER A 379 13.27 -11.54 -32.38
N ALA A 380 14.04 -10.89 -31.50
CA ALA A 380 14.14 -11.24 -30.08
C ALA A 380 12.90 -10.85 -29.24
N ALA A 381 11.72 -10.79 -29.86
CA ALA A 381 10.45 -10.39 -29.25
C ALA A 381 9.61 -11.58 -28.76
N ASP A 382 9.74 -12.75 -29.39
CA ASP A 382 8.89 -13.93 -29.16
C ASP A 382 9.48 -14.95 -28.16
N LEU A 383 10.54 -14.59 -27.42
CA LEU A 383 11.13 -15.48 -26.41
C LEU A 383 10.28 -15.47 -25.12
N PRO A 384 9.84 -16.62 -24.59
CA PRO A 384 9.03 -16.69 -23.36
C PRO A 384 9.83 -16.15 -22.18
N ARG A 385 9.25 -15.20 -21.44
CA ARG A 385 9.98 -14.47 -20.39
C ARG A 385 9.81 -15.15 -19.03
N THR A 386 10.78 -15.99 -18.68
CA THR A 386 10.88 -16.56 -17.32
C THR A 386 11.07 -15.45 -16.28
N ARG A 387 10.39 -15.57 -15.14
CA ARG A 387 10.47 -14.71 -13.96
C ARG A 387 10.63 -15.57 -12.70
N TYR A 388 11.31 -15.03 -11.69
CA TYR A 388 11.56 -15.73 -10.43
C TYR A 388 10.85 -15.03 -9.27
N VAL A 389 10.15 -15.78 -8.40
CA VAL A 389 9.41 -15.22 -7.26
C VAL A 389 9.49 -16.12 -6.01
N LYS A 390 9.35 -15.52 -4.83
CA LYS A 390 9.56 -16.21 -3.54
C LYS A 390 8.42 -17.14 -3.14
N VAL A 391 7.28 -16.57 -2.75
CA VAL A 391 6.12 -17.27 -2.17
C VAL A 391 4.87 -16.46 -2.55
N PRO A 392 3.73 -17.08 -2.91
CA PRO A 392 2.47 -16.35 -3.06
C PRO A 392 1.99 -15.80 -1.70
N VAL A 393 1.05 -14.86 -1.75
CA VAL A 393 0.41 -14.30 -0.56
C VAL A 393 -1.12 -14.38 -0.74
N ASN A 394 -1.77 -15.25 0.02
CA ASN A 394 -3.20 -15.59 -0.08
C ASN A 394 -3.59 -16.19 -1.44
N GLY A 395 -2.72 -17.03 -2.03
CA GLY A 395 -2.96 -17.68 -3.33
C GLY A 395 -2.70 -16.80 -4.55
N VAL A 396 -1.99 -15.68 -4.37
CA VAL A 396 -1.71 -14.69 -5.42
C VAL A 396 -0.23 -14.35 -5.45
N PHE A 397 0.36 -14.25 -6.65
CA PHE A 397 1.71 -13.73 -6.87
C PHE A 397 1.64 -12.26 -7.35
N ASN A 398 2.44 -11.37 -6.75
CA ASN A 398 2.51 -9.98 -7.19
C ASN A 398 3.60 -9.78 -8.25
N GLU A 399 3.30 -9.07 -9.33
CA GLU A 399 4.26 -8.73 -10.38
C GLU A 399 5.43 -7.86 -9.87
N TYR A 400 5.24 -7.14 -8.76
CA TYR A 400 6.29 -6.36 -8.08
C TYR A 400 7.31 -7.20 -7.31
N ASP A 401 6.99 -8.45 -6.98
CA ASP A 401 7.90 -9.38 -6.30
C ASP A 401 8.66 -10.29 -7.30
N PHE A 402 8.52 -10.03 -8.63
CA PHE A 402 9.19 -10.78 -9.70
C PHE A 402 10.61 -10.26 -9.96
N SER A 403 11.58 -11.18 -10.03
CA SER A 403 12.94 -10.91 -10.50
C SER A 403 13.14 -11.45 -11.92
N ASP A 404 14.03 -10.81 -12.71
CA ASP A 404 14.57 -11.39 -13.95
C ASP A 404 15.68 -12.42 -13.66
N GLU A 405 16.26 -12.43 -12.45
CA GLU A 405 17.37 -13.33 -12.05
C GLU A 405 16.96 -14.29 -10.91
N PRO A 406 17.48 -15.52 -10.86
CA PRO A 406 17.19 -16.47 -9.79
C PRO A 406 17.87 -16.06 -8.47
N GLN A 407 17.07 -15.75 -7.45
CA GLN A 407 17.56 -15.42 -6.10
C GLN A 407 17.66 -16.68 -5.23
N HIS A 408 18.44 -16.62 -4.14
CA HIS A 408 18.59 -17.69 -3.10
C HIS A 408 17.27 -18.22 -2.54
N ASP A 409 16.23 -17.42 -2.72
CA ASP A 409 15.02 -17.34 -1.92
C ASP A 409 13.78 -17.33 -2.85
N SER A 410 13.99 -17.41 -4.18
CA SER A 410 12.94 -17.52 -5.22
C SER A 410 12.58 -18.99 -5.45
N ILE A 411 11.53 -19.48 -4.79
CA ILE A 411 11.10 -20.89 -4.85
C ILE A 411 10.41 -21.23 -6.19
N TYR A 412 9.83 -20.23 -6.87
CA TYR A 412 9.04 -20.44 -8.07
C TYR A 412 9.65 -19.78 -9.31
N GLU A 413 9.56 -20.50 -10.43
CA GLU A 413 9.79 -20.02 -11.78
C GLU A 413 8.44 -19.84 -12.48
N ILE A 414 8.21 -18.69 -13.11
CA ILE A 414 6.98 -18.33 -13.82
C ILE A 414 7.33 -18.11 -15.29
N HIS A 415 6.66 -18.80 -16.21
CA HIS A 415 6.84 -18.66 -17.64
C HIS A 415 5.68 -17.85 -18.22
N LEU A 416 5.98 -16.59 -18.59
CA LEU A 416 5.02 -15.67 -19.20
C LEU A 416 4.85 -16.02 -20.69
N ASP A 417 3.62 -16.29 -21.11
CA ASP A 417 3.28 -16.57 -22.51
C ASP A 417 3.13 -15.24 -23.30
N PRO A 418 3.93 -14.99 -24.35
CA PRO A 418 3.82 -13.77 -25.14
C PRO A 418 2.53 -13.70 -25.99
N GLN A 419 1.88 -14.84 -26.27
CA GLN A 419 0.62 -14.91 -27.01
C GLN A 419 -0.59 -14.61 -26.11
N TRP A 420 -0.48 -14.89 -24.81
CA TRP A 420 -1.57 -14.78 -23.83
C TRP A 420 -1.12 -14.00 -22.58
N PRO A 421 -0.94 -12.66 -22.65
CA PRO A 421 -0.31 -11.87 -21.57
C PRO A 421 -1.07 -11.82 -20.24
N GLU A 422 -2.29 -12.37 -20.18
CA GLU A 422 -3.09 -12.54 -18.96
C GLU A 422 -3.00 -13.97 -18.37
N LEU A 423 -2.20 -14.87 -18.97
CA LEU A 423 -2.02 -16.27 -18.57
C LEU A 423 -0.52 -16.62 -18.53
N ALA A 424 -0.13 -17.45 -17.56
CA ALA A 424 1.25 -17.92 -17.41
C ALA A 424 1.27 -19.30 -16.75
N THR A 425 2.33 -20.09 -16.96
CA THR A 425 2.55 -21.30 -16.15
C THR A 425 3.58 -21.04 -15.05
N PHE A 426 3.62 -21.91 -14.04
CA PHE A 426 4.64 -21.86 -13.00
C PHE A 426 5.08 -23.23 -12.51
N SER A 427 6.35 -23.33 -12.11
CA SER A 427 6.99 -24.52 -11.57
C SER A 427 7.81 -24.16 -10.31
N VAL A 428 8.21 -25.17 -9.53
CA VAL A 428 9.23 -24.97 -8.49
C VAL A 428 10.60 -24.96 -9.15
N THR A 429 11.45 -23.99 -8.79
CA THR A 429 12.79 -23.81 -9.38
C THR A 429 13.61 -25.08 -9.35
N GLN A 430 14.51 -25.28 -10.32
CA GLN A 430 15.40 -26.46 -10.32
C GLN A 430 16.61 -26.33 -9.39
N ASN A 431 16.81 -25.19 -8.72
CA ASN A 431 17.99 -24.91 -7.90
C ASN A 431 17.96 -25.66 -6.54
N PRO A 432 18.89 -26.61 -6.28
CA PRO A 432 18.88 -27.42 -5.05
C PRO A 432 19.18 -26.63 -3.77
N ALA A 433 19.87 -25.47 -3.87
CA ALA A 433 20.07 -24.60 -2.71
C ALA A 433 18.74 -24.00 -2.22
N VAL A 434 17.82 -23.71 -3.15
CA VAL A 434 16.48 -23.21 -2.84
C VAL A 434 15.58 -24.36 -2.36
N HIS A 435 15.75 -25.59 -2.89
CA HIS A 435 15.02 -26.77 -2.41
C HIS A 435 15.20 -27.01 -0.92
N ALA A 436 16.42 -26.90 -0.40
CA ALA A 436 16.67 -27.07 1.04
C ALA A 436 15.84 -26.11 1.90
N TYR A 437 15.70 -24.84 1.48
CA TYR A 437 14.85 -23.85 2.14
C TYR A 437 13.35 -24.12 1.95
N ALA A 438 12.94 -24.49 0.73
CA ALA A 438 11.55 -24.81 0.39
C ALA A 438 11.03 -26.05 1.14
N ILE A 439 11.85 -27.09 1.29
CA ILE A 439 11.53 -28.32 2.05
C ILE A 439 11.33 -27.98 3.55
N GLN A 440 12.25 -27.21 4.15
CA GLN A 440 12.15 -26.78 5.55
C GLN A 440 10.91 -25.90 5.81
N SER A 441 10.50 -25.10 4.83
CA SER A 441 9.38 -24.15 4.93
C SER A 441 8.05 -24.65 4.33
N ALA A 442 7.98 -25.88 3.83
CA ALA A 442 6.95 -26.36 2.89
C ALA A 442 5.50 -26.04 3.27
N GLN A 443 5.13 -26.14 4.55
CA GLN A 443 3.78 -25.85 5.04
C GLN A 443 3.33 -24.38 4.84
N TYR A 444 4.29 -23.47 4.67
CA TYR A 444 4.08 -22.04 4.39
C TYR A 444 4.38 -21.72 2.91
N SER A 445 5.50 -22.22 2.38
CA SER A 445 5.99 -21.84 1.05
C SER A 445 5.29 -22.57 -0.10
N LEU A 446 5.01 -23.87 0.05
CA LEU A 446 4.48 -24.75 -1.01
C LEU A 446 2.98 -24.97 -0.91
N ARG A 447 2.40 -24.88 0.29
CA ARG A 447 0.98 -25.19 0.57
C ARG A 447 -0.02 -24.38 -0.27
N GLU A 448 0.28 -23.11 -0.57
CA GLU A 448 -0.61 -22.26 -1.35
C GLU A 448 -0.57 -22.60 -2.84
N ALA A 449 0.60 -22.77 -3.45
CA ALA A 449 0.71 -22.95 -4.90
C ALA A 449 0.77 -24.41 -5.38
N CYS A 450 1.14 -25.35 -4.53
CA CYS A 450 1.37 -26.75 -4.93
C CYS A 450 0.39 -27.74 -4.29
N LYS A 451 0.21 -28.87 -4.96
CA LYS A 451 -0.32 -30.13 -4.43
C LYS A 451 0.88 -31.06 -4.20
N TYR A 452 0.98 -31.66 -3.03
CA TYR A 452 2.02 -32.62 -2.69
C TYR A 452 1.56 -33.56 -1.58
N GLN A 453 2.19 -34.73 -1.47
CA GLN A 453 2.10 -35.59 -0.29
C GLN A 453 3.26 -35.26 0.66
N GLN A 454 2.97 -35.14 1.96
CA GLN A 454 4.02 -34.82 2.95
C GLN A 454 5.00 -36.01 3.07
N PRO A 455 6.32 -35.79 2.97
CA PRO A 455 7.29 -36.88 2.92
C PRO A 455 7.43 -37.60 4.27
N ALA A 456 7.66 -38.92 4.22
CA ALA A 456 7.79 -39.79 5.39
C ALA A 456 9.26 -40.04 5.82
N GLY A 457 10.23 -39.42 5.15
CA GLY A 457 11.66 -39.61 5.38
C GLY A 457 12.46 -38.33 5.07
N PRO A 458 13.81 -38.40 5.13
CA PRO A 458 14.66 -37.29 4.67
C PRO A 458 14.45 -37.05 3.17
N VAL A 459 14.50 -35.78 2.76
CA VAL A 459 14.31 -35.31 1.39
C VAL A 459 15.40 -34.30 1.08
N THR A 460 15.88 -34.30 -0.16
CA THR A 460 16.91 -33.38 -0.65
C THR A 460 16.44 -32.48 -1.77
N ARG A 461 15.42 -32.90 -2.54
CA ARG A 461 15.02 -32.29 -3.79
C ARG A 461 13.50 -32.21 -3.94
N ILE A 462 13.04 -31.22 -4.69
CA ILE A 462 11.66 -31.08 -5.16
C ILE A 462 11.65 -31.33 -6.67
N VAL A 463 10.68 -32.09 -7.17
CA VAL A 463 10.44 -32.28 -8.61
C VAL A 463 9.02 -31.88 -8.94
N THR A 464 8.86 -30.95 -9.88
CA THR A 464 7.57 -30.59 -10.47
C THR A 464 7.13 -31.70 -11.42
N GLU A 465 5.95 -32.25 -11.20
CA GLU A 465 5.33 -33.30 -12.03
C GLU A 465 4.26 -32.73 -12.97
N GLU A 466 3.51 -31.74 -12.51
CA GLU A 466 2.60 -30.91 -13.33
C GLU A 466 2.88 -29.43 -13.03
N GLU A 467 3.01 -28.60 -14.05
CA GLU A 467 3.05 -27.14 -13.87
C GLU A 467 1.69 -26.61 -13.37
N GLY A 468 1.74 -25.51 -12.63
CA GLY A 468 0.54 -24.76 -12.25
C GLY A 468 0.22 -23.68 -13.29
N VAL A 469 -1.00 -23.16 -13.24
CA VAL A 469 -1.48 -22.09 -14.14
C VAL A 469 -1.84 -20.85 -13.32
N LEU A 470 -1.30 -19.72 -13.74
CA LEU A 470 -1.61 -18.39 -13.23
C LEU A 470 -2.49 -17.64 -14.23
N ARG A 471 -3.39 -16.82 -13.68
CA ARG A 471 -4.19 -15.87 -14.44
C ARG A 471 -4.10 -14.49 -13.84
N LYS A 472 -3.86 -13.50 -14.69
CA LYS A 472 -3.78 -12.10 -14.30
C LYS A 472 -5.20 -11.58 -14.03
N ALA A 473 -5.39 -10.99 -12.86
CA ALA A 473 -6.67 -10.45 -12.41
C ALA A 473 -6.43 -9.25 -11.50
N ALA A 474 -7.05 -8.11 -11.82
CA ALA A 474 -6.90 -6.84 -11.09
C ALA A 474 -5.45 -6.35 -10.90
N GLY A 475 -4.50 -6.81 -11.72
CA GLY A 475 -3.08 -6.44 -11.65
C GLY A 475 -2.20 -7.38 -10.80
N ALA A 476 -2.71 -8.53 -10.38
CA ALA A 476 -1.94 -9.58 -9.70
C ALA A 476 -2.22 -10.96 -10.33
N TRP A 477 -1.32 -11.91 -10.13
CA TRP A 477 -1.37 -13.24 -10.76
C TRP A 477 -1.99 -14.25 -9.79
N GLN A 478 -3.27 -14.58 -10.01
CA GLN A 478 -4.02 -15.54 -9.19
C GLN A 478 -3.71 -16.97 -9.64
N ILE A 479 -3.60 -17.90 -8.68
CA ILE A 479 -3.33 -19.31 -8.96
C ILE A 479 -4.65 -20.00 -9.33
N GLU A 480 -4.89 -20.21 -10.62
CA GLU A 480 -6.08 -20.90 -11.15
C GLU A 480 -5.90 -22.43 -11.06
N GLN A 481 -4.70 -22.94 -11.33
CA GLN A 481 -4.34 -24.34 -11.12
C GLN A 481 -3.06 -24.46 -10.29
N LYS A 482 -3.11 -25.23 -9.20
CA LYS A 482 -1.93 -25.60 -8.41
C LYS A 482 -1.08 -26.63 -9.15
N ALA A 483 0.23 -26.39 -9.18
CA ALA A 483 1.25 -27.33 -9.64
C ALA A 483 1.21 -28.63 -8.82
N ALA A 484 1.55 -29.77 -9.43
CA ALA A 484 1.79 -31.02 -8.71
C ALA A 484 3.30 -31.20 -8.52
N ILE A 485 3.74 -31.48 -7.30
CA ILE A 485 5.16 -31.70 -6.97
C ILE A 485 5.34 -32.96 -6.13
N ARG A 486 6.46 -33.66 -6.33
CA ARG A 486 6.96 -34.71 -5.45
C ARG A 486 8.27 -34.32 -4.77
N PHE A 487 8.66 -35.14 -3.81
CA PHE A 487 9.88 -35.01 -3.02
C PHE A 487 10.81 -36.19 -3.27
N GLU A 488 12.12 -35.92 -3.41
CA GLU A 488 13.20 -36.90 -3.67
C GLU A 488 14.35 -36.77 -2.64
#